data_AF-A0A7S3RBI6-F1
#
_entry.id   AF-A0A7S3RBI6-F1
#
_cell.length_a   1.000
_cell.length_b   1.000
_cell.length_c   1.000
_cell.angle_alpha   90.00
_cell.angle_beta   90.00
_cell.angle_gamma   90.00
#
_symmetry.space_group_name_H-M   'P 1'
#
loop_
_entity.id
_entity.type
_entity.pdbx_description
1 polymer ?
#
loop_
_entity_poly.entity_id
_entity_poly.type
_entity_poly.pdbx_seq_one_letter_code
_entity_poly.pdbx_strand_id
1 'polypeptide(L)'
;GPLEVLSRGAVLRWAAGRARCERHFRSLCGGHDCDWGEDMFLDQCLLRVLNVSRAFDPRLLVEDHCDPPPDWRACSAGAAAFHPFKSADGYLACAERMLQQADEAVALPAQ
;
A
#
# COMPACT_ATOMS: atom_id res chain seq x y z
N GLY A 1 0.92 -3.51 4.79
CA GLY A 1 0.64 -4.54 3.80
C GLY A 1 1.55 -4.30 2.61
N PRO A 2 1.19 -4.76 1.41
CA PRO A 2 2.04 -4.60 0.23
C PRO A 2 2.04 -3.17 -0.33
N LEU A 3 1.03 -2.35 -0.01
CA LEU A 3 0.94 -0.97 -0.45
C LEU A 3 0.19 -0.09 0.56
N GLU A 4 0.81 1.03 0.93
CA GLU A 4 0.22 2.12 1.71
C GLU A 4 0.59 3.46 1.07
N VAL A 5 -0.42 4.24 0.65
CA VAL A 5 -0.20 5.55 0.02
C VAL A 5 -0.50 6.66 1.02
N LEU A 6 0.53 7.44 1.36
CA LEU A 6 0.43 8.51 2.33
C LEU A 6 0.62 9.87 1.66
N SER A 7 -0.29 10.80 1.97
CA SER A 7 -0.06 12.20 1.61
C SER A 7 1.11 12.77 2.44
N ARG A 8 1.78 13.80 1.91
CA ARG A 8 2.81 14.53 2.66
C ARG A 8 2.31 15.01 4.03
N GLY A 9 1.04 15.43 4.10
CA GLY A 9 0.40 15.83 5.35
C GLY A 9 0.30 14.69 6.37
N ALA A 10 -0.07 13.49 5.92
CA ALA A 10 -0.13 12.30 6.78
C ALA A 10 1.26 11.94 7.33
N VAL A 11 2.31 11.98 6.50
CA VAL A 11 3.70 11.73 6.92
C VAL A 11 4.15 12.74 7.97
N LEU A 12 3.89 14.04 7.77
CA LEU A 12 4.24 15.08 8.73
C LEU A 12 3.47 14.93 10.06
N ARG A 13 2.18 14.58 10.00
CA ARG A 13 1.37 14.29 11.18
C ARG A 13 1.91 13.09 11.95
N TRP A 14 2.28 12.03 11.25
CA TRP A 14 2.89 10.84 11.85
C TRP A 14 4.23 11.19 12.51
N ALA A 15 5.13 11.88 11.82
CA ALA A 15 6.43 12.27 12.35
C ALA A 15 6.30 13.09 13.66
N ALA A 16 5.36 14.03 13.72
CA ALA A 16 5.10 14.83 14.93
C ALA A 16 4.35 14.06 16.03
N GLY A 17 3.66 12.96 15.68
CA GLY A 17 2.72 12.24 16.55
C GLY A 17 3.17 10.86 17.01
N ARG A 18 4.22 10.28 16.40
CA ARG A 18 4.59 8.86 16.56
C ARG A 18 4.79 8.44 18.02
N ALA A 19 5.46 9.27 18.82
CA ALA A 19 5.69 8.96 20.23
C ALA A 19 4.39 8.86 21.06
N ARG A 20 3.32 9.57 20.65
CA ARG A 20 2.00 9.43 21.28
C ARG A 20 1.38 8.08 20.93
N CYS A 21 1.51 7.63 19.69
CA CYS A 21 1.06 6.30 19.27
C CYS A 21 1.79 5.19 20.02
N GLU A 22 3.12 5.25 20.09
CA GLU A 22 3.94 4.27 20.84
C GLU A 22 3.48 4.15 22.29
N ARG A 23 3.31 5.27 23.01
CA ARG A 23 2.81 5.27 24.39
C ARG A 23 1.40 4.72 24.50
N HIS A 24 0.51 5.14 23.59
CA HIS A 24 -0.89 4.70 23.59
C HIS A 24 -0.99 3.18 23.42
N PHE A 25 -0.32 2.63 22.41
CA PHE A 25 -0.40 1.19 22.13
C PHE A 25 0.34 0.35 23.16
N ARG A 26 1.51 0.77 23.66
CA ARG A 26 2.17 0.10 24.79
C ARG A 26 1.26 0.02 26.01
N SER A 27 0.52 1.08 26.31
CA SER A 27 -0.44 1.06 27.41
C SER A 27 -1.58 0.06 27.21
N LEU A 28 -2.04 -0.12 25.96
CA LEU A 28 -3.07 -1.13 25.64
C LEU A 28 -2.52 -2.56 25.68
N CYS A 29 -1.22 -2.72 25.39
CA CYS A 29 -0.51 -3.99 25.41
C CYS A 29 0.20 -4.22 26.75
N GLY A 30 -0.42 -3.87 27.88
CA GLY A 30 0.11 -4.22 29.21
C GLY A 30 1.50 -3.64 29.55
N GLY A 31 1.89 -2.53 28.92
CA GLY A 31 3.15 -1.84 29.15
C GLY A 31 4.34 -2.34 28.31
N HIS A 32 4.14 -3.31 27.42
CA HIS A 32 5.17 -3.80 26.49
C HIS A 32 4.81 -3.46 25.04
N ASP A 33 5.75 -3.72 24.12
CA ASP A 33 5.52 -3.52 22.69
C ASP A 33 4.42 -4.47 22.20
N CYS A 34 3.47 -3.93 21.43
CA CYS A 34 2.44 -4.74 20.80
C CYS A 34 3.05 -5.61 19.70
N ASP A 35 2.54 -6.84 19.53
CA ASP A 35 2.93 -7.73 18.43
C ASP A 35 2.22 -7.34 17.12
N TRP A 36 2.53 -6.12 16.66
CA TRP A 36 1.96 -5.54 15.44
C TRP A 36 3.02 -5.48 14.35
N GLY A 37 2.60 -5.78 13.12
CA GLY A 37 3.36 -5.40 11.93
C GLY A 37 3.48 -3.88 11.79
N GLU A 38 4.48 -3.44 11.04
CA GLU A 38 4.74 -2.03 10.74
C GLU A 38 3.50 -1.32 10.16
N ASP A 39 2.83 -2.00 9.25
CA ASP A 39 1.62 -1.55 8.57
C ASP A 39 0.43 -1.35 9.50
N MET A 40 0.16 -2.35 10.34
CA MET A 40 -0.93 -2.30 11.31
C MET A 40 -0.68 -1.19 12.33
N PHE A 41 0.57 -1.03 12.77
CA PHE A 41 0.95 0.09 13.64
C PHE A 41 0.72 1.43 12.96
N LEU A 42 1.15 1.60 11.71
CA LEU A 42 1.03 2.86 10.98
C LEU A 42 -0.45 3.22 10.74
N ASP A 43 -1.27 2.27 10.28
CA ASP A 43 -2.71 2.43 10.08
C ASP A 43 -3.42 2.81 11.39
N GLN A 44 -3.22 2.05 12.47
CA GLN A 44 -3.87 2.34 13.75
C GLN A 44 -3.37 3.66 14.36
N CYS A 45 -2.08 3.99 14.25
CA CYS A 45 -1.54 5.26 14.72
C CYS A 45 -2.21 6.43 14.02
N LEU A 46 -2.19 6.44 12.68
CA LEU A 46 -2.78 7.49 11.87
C LEU A 46 -4.28 7.62 12.13
N LEU A 47 -5.02 6.51 12.11
CA LEU A 47 -6.47 6.51 12.22
C LEU A 47 -6.97 6.79 13.64
N ARG A 48 -6.45 6.06 14.63
CA ARG A 48 -7.03 6.01 16.00
C ARG A 48 -6.44 7.03 16.95
N VAL A 49 -5.19 7.44 16.76
CA VAL A 49 -4.45 8.29 17.71
C VAL A 49 -4.18 9.68 17.15
N LEU A 50 -3.91 9.77 15.85
CA LEU A 50 -3.59 11.03 15.18
C LEU A 50 -4.79 11.62 14.41
N ASN A 51 -5.91 10.90 14.35
CA ASN A 51 -7.16 11.28 13.68
C ASN A 51 -6.94 11.70 12.21
N VAL A 52 -6.05 11.03 11.51
CA VAL A 52 -5.85 11.16 10.06
C VAL A 52 -6.87 10.27 9.36
N SER A 53 -7.55 10.81 8.35
CA SER A 53 -8.54 10.08 7.57
C SER A 53 -7.89 8.99 6.72
N ARG A 54 -8.57 7.85 6.60
CA ARG A 54 -8.19 6.74 5.72
C ARG A 54 -9.18 6.63 4.57
N ALA A 55 -8.67 6.43 3.35
CA ALA A 55 -9.44 6.05 2.19
C ALA A 55 -8.99 4.65 1.73
N PHE A 56 -9.94 3.77 1.43
CA PHE A 56 -9.65 2.46 0.85
C PHE A 56 -9.97 2.51 -0.64
N ASP A 57 -8.99 2.20 -1.48
CA ASP A 57 -9.16 2.12 -2.93
C ASP A 57 -8.62 0.77 -3.44
N PRO A 58 -9.50 -0.21 -3.74
CA PRO A 58 -9.08 -1.54 -4.16
C PRO A 58 -8.50 -1.58 -5.57
N ARG A 59 -8.54 -0.47 -6.32
CA ARG A 59 -8.00 -0.38 -7.68
C ARG A 59 -6.48 -0.14 -7.69
N LEU A 60 -5.90 0.24 -6.55
CA LEU A 60 -4.48 0.58 -6.47
C LEU A 60 -3.56 -0.65 -6.47
N LEU A 61 -4.02 -1.77 -5.92
CA LEU A 61 -3.22 -2.96 -5.70
C LEU A 61 -3.99 -4.21 -6.11
N VAL A 62 -3.36 -5.05 -6.93
CA VAL A 62 -3.80 -6.43 -7.14
C VAL A 62 -2.92 -7.37 -6.31
N GLU A 63 -3.58 -8.19 -5.49
CA GLU A 63 -2.97 -9.00 -4.44
C GLU A 63 -3.42 -10.46 -4.57
N ASP A 64 -2.50 -11.42 -4.46
CA ASP A 64 -2.82 -12.84 -4.62
C ASP A 64 -3.72 -13.41 -3.51
N HIS A 65 -3.71 -12.78 -2.34
CA HIS A 65 -4.57 -13.12 -1.20
C HIS A 65 -5.90 -12.33 -1.17
N CYS A 66 -6.25 -11.54 -2.20
CA CYS A 66 -7.47 -10.73 -2.25
C CYS A 66 -8.34 -11.02 -3.49
N ASP A 67 -8.47 -12.29 -3.87
CA ASP A 67 -9.25 -12.76 -5.03
C ASP A 67 -8.92 -12.01 -6.34
N PRO A 68 -7.66 -12.09 -6.82
CA PRO A 68 -7.24 -11.34 -7.97
C PRO A 68 -7.93 -11.84 -9.27
N PRO A 69 -8.08 -10.98 -10.29
CA PRO A 69 -8.67 -11.39 -11.57
C PRO A 69 -7.82 -12.46 -12.27
N PRO A 70 -8.39 -13.22 -13.22
CA PRO A 70 -7.61 -14.11 -14.08
C PRO A 70 -6.44 -13.37 -14.74
N ASP A 71 -5.33 -14.07 -14.93
CA ASP A 71 -4.11 -13.54 -15.56
C ASP A 71 -3.52 -12.29 -14.89
N TRP A 72 -3.87 -11.98 -13.64
CA TRP A 72 -3.33 -10.82 -12.91
C TRP A 72 -1.79 -10.78 -12.85
N ARG A 73 -1.14 -11.95 -12.93
CA ARG A 73 0.33 -12.08 -12.98
C ARG A 73 0.95 -11.53 -14.26
N ALA A 74 0.15 -11.28 -15.29
CA ALA A 74 0.55 -10.56 -16.48
C ALA A 74 0.56 -9.03 -16.27
N CYS A 75 0.21 -8.53 -15.08
CA CYS A 75 0.24 -7.12 -14.73
C CYS A 75 -0.54 -6.20 -15.68
N SER A 76 -1.64 -6.70 -16.24
CA SER A 76 -2.43 -6.02 -17.27
C SER A 76 -3.66 -5.28 -16.75
N ALA A 77 -3.96 -5.38 -15.46
CA ALA A 77 -5.27 -5.06 -14.87
C ALA A 77 -5.55 -3.56 -14.59
N GLY A 78 -4.76 -2.62 -15.13
CA GLY A 78 -4.97 -1.19 -14.91
C GLY A 78 -4.78 -0.72 -13.45
N ALA A 79 -4.10 -1.52 -12.63
CA ALA A 79 -3.76 -1.20 -11.24
C ALA A 79 -2.39 -0.52 -11.14
N ALA A 80 -2.14 0.17 -10.02
CA ALA A 80 -0.88 0.87 -9.80
C ALA A 80 0.25 -0.05 -9.30
N ALA A 81 -0.10 -1.18 -8.67
CA ALA A 81 0.86 -2.15 -8.15
C ALA A 81 0.29 -3.58 -8.16
N PHE A 82 1.20 -4.55 -8.19
CA PHE A 82 0.89 -5.98 -8.14
C PHE A 82 1.83 -6.70 -7.16
N HIS A 83 1.29 -7.61 -6.35
CA HIS A 83 2.05 -8.41 -5.38
C HIS A 83 1.61 -9.89 -5.44
N PRO A 84 2.50 -10.89 -5.19
CA PRO A 84 3.83 -10.82 -4.59
C PRO A 84 4.95 -11.30 -5.54
N PHE A 85 5.38 -10.48 -6.48
CA PHE A 85 6.52 -10.86 -7.33
C PHE A 85 7.83 -10.91 -6.52
N LYS A 86 8.16 -12.10 -5.99
CA LYS A 86 9.30 -12.33 -5.08
C LYS A 86 10.63 -12.62 -5.80
N SER A 87 10.60 -12.88 -7.10
CA SER A 87 11.81 -13.06 -7.91
C SER A 87 12.09 -11.81 -8.74
N ALA A 88 13.38 -11.55 -8.99
CA ALA A 88 13.80 -10.45 -9.87
C ALA A 88 13.17 -10.58 -11.26
N ASP A 89 13.21 -11.78 -11.85
CA ASP A 89 12.62 -12.06 -13.17
C ASP A 89 11.11 -11.79 -13.19
N GLY A 90 10.38 -12.20 -12.15
CA GLY A 90 8.94 -11.95 -12.04
C GLY A 90 8.60 -10.47 -11.91
N TYR A 91 9.38 -9.74 -11.10
CA TYR A 91 9.23 -8.30 -10.95
C TYR A 91 9.49 -7.57 -12.27
N LEU A 92 10.59 -7.90 -12.96
CA LEU A 92 10.98 -7.27 -14.22
C LEU A 92 9.95 -7.52 -15.32
N ALA A 93 9.49 -8.76 -15.49
CA ALA A 93 8.46 -9.09 -16.47
C ALA A 93 7.14 -8.31 -16.22
N CYS A 94 6.75 -8.17 -14.95
CA CYS A 94 5.59 -7.36 -14.57
C CYS A 94 5.78 -5.88 -14.91
N ALA A 95 6.91 -5.31 -14.52
CA ALA A 95 7.23 -3.89 -14.75
C ALA A 95 7.32 -3.55 -16.25
N GLU A 96 7.96 -4.41 -17.05
CA GLU A 96 8.05 -4.26 -18.51
C GLU A 96 6.66 -4.24 -19.14
N ARG A 97 5.76 -5.14 -18.71
CA ARG A 97 4.40 -5.18 -19.23
C ARG A 97 3.59 -3.93 -18.85
N MET A 98 3.73 -3.43 -17.63
CA MET A 98 3.09 -2.17 -17.21
C MET A 98 3.58 -0.98 -18.04
N LEU A 99 4.88 -0.91 -18.33
CA LEU A 99 5.46 0.15 -19.16
C LEU A 99 4.94 0.10 -20.60
N GLN A 100 4.90 -1.09 -21.21
CA GLN A 100 4.34 -1.28 -22.55
C GLN A 100 2.90 -0.78 -22.64
N GLN A 101 2.06 -1.11 -21.66
CA GLN A 101 0.67 -0.66 -21.63
C GLN A 101 0.54 0.85 -21.44
N ALA A 102 1.43 1.48 -20.67
CA ALA A 102 1.45 2.93 -20.53
C ALA A 102 1.80 3.63 -21.86
N ASP A 103 2.77 3.10 -22.60
CA ASP A 103 3.15 3.60 -23.91
C ASP A 103 1.99 3.47 -24.92
N GLU A 104 1.31 2.32 -24.94
CA GLU A 104 0.12 2.10 -25.77
C GLU A 104 -1.02 3.07 -25.43
N ALA A 105 -1.26 3.31 -24.14
CA ALA A 105 -2.30 4.24 -23.67
C ALA A 105 -2.02 5.70 -24.07
N VAL A 106 -0.74 6.11 -24.10
CA VAL A 106 -0.33 7.45 -24.56
C VAL A 106 -0.40 7.58 -26.09
N ALA A 107 -0.16 6.49 -26.82
CA ALA A 107 -0.17 6.48 -28.28
C ALA A 107 -1.59 6.48 -28.90
N LEU A 108 -2.64 6.19 -28.11
CA LEU A 108 -4.02 6.22 -28.60
C LEU A 108 -4.50 7.67 -28.78
N PRO A 109 -5.03 8.05 -29.96
CA PRO A 109 -5.60 9.38 -30.15
C PRO A 109 -6.82 9.54 -29.24
N ALA A 110 -6.93 10.72 -28.60
CA ALA A 110 -8.11 11.07 -27.82
C ALA A 110 -9.37 10.93 -28.69
N GLN A 111 -10.28 10.04 -28.28
CA GLN A 111 -11.61 9.91 -28.87
C GLN A 111 -12.51 11.05 -28.42
#